data_AF-A0A3M1GXG9-F1
#
_entry.id   AF-A0A3M1GXG9-F1
#
_cell.length_a   1.000
_cell.length_b   1.000
_cell.length_c   1.000
_cell.angle_alpha   90.00
_cell.angle_beta   90.00
_cell.angle_gamma   90.00
#
_symmetry.space_group_name_H-M   'P 1'
#
loop_
_entity.id
_entity.type
_entity.pdbx_description
1 polymer ?
#
loop_
_entity_poly.entity_id
_entity_poly.type
_entity_poly.pdbx_seq_one_letter_code
_entity_poly.pdbx_strand_id
1 'polypeptide(L)'
;MKPQLQVFVADHCYSCRESRQIAQQIEQAFPDVAVEVIDVDQTPDRVPDSVFAVPTFVLDNRVVSLGNPSFADISTRLRDALNTVGDTPA
;
A
#
# COMPACT_ATOMS: atom_id res chain seq x y z
N MET A 1 -2.90 -8.04 15.93
CA MET A 1 -3.35 -6.89 15.11
C MET A 1 -2.96 -7.20 13.68
N LYS A 2 -3.85 -7.03 12.69
CA LYS A 2 -3.53 -7.33 11.28
C LYS A 2 -2.70 -6.18 10.69
N PRO A 3 -1.58 -6.44 9.99
CA PRO A 3 -0.86 -5.41 9.26
C PRO A 3 -1.78 -4.68 8.29
N GLN A 4 -1.65 -3.36 8.19
CA GLN A 4 -2.50 -2.52 7.34
C GLN A 4 -1.71 -2.01 6.13
N LEU A 5 -2.14 -2.39 4.94
CA LEU A 5 -1.66 -1.83 3.67
C LEU A 5 -2.60 -0.70 3.23
N GLN A 6 -2.07 0.51 3.16
CA GLN A 6 -2.73 1.68 2.60
C GLN A 6 -2.19 1.96 1.20
N VAL A 7 -3.09 2.12 0.24
CA VAL A 7 -2.78 2.44 -1.16
C VAL A 7 -3.32 3.83 -1.45
N PHE A 8 -2.41 4.80 -1.50
CA PHE A 8 -2.73 6.20 -1.79
C PHE A 8 -2.82 6.41 -3.29
N VAL A 9 -3.92 6.97 -3.74
CA VAL A 9 -4.26 7.21 -5.15
C VAL A 9 -4.90 8.59 -5.31
N ALA A 10 -5.02 9.05 -6.55
CA ALA A 10 -5.79 10.24 -6.89
C ALA A 10 -6.68 9.96 -8.11
N ASP A 11 -7.79 10.68 -8.25
CA ASP A 11 -8.72 10.47 -9.37
C ASP A 11 -8.14 10.92 -10.72
N HIS A 12 -7.25 11.92 -10.71
CA HIS A 12 -6.59 12.44 -11.90
C HIS A 12 -5.35 11.62 -12.33
N CYS A 13 -5.07 10.50 -11.67
CA CYS A 13 -3.90 9.66 -11.90
C CYS A 13 -4.25 8.44 -12.79
N TYR A 14 -3.75 8.45 -14.03
CA TYR A 14 -4.02 7.39 -15.01
C TYR A 14 -3.55 5.99 -14.54
N SER A 15 -2.36 5.91 -13.93
CA SER A 15 -1.79 4.67 -13.41
C SER A 15 -2.46 4.16 -12.12
N CYS A 16 -3.24 5.01 -11.44
CA CYS A 16 -3.89 4.64 -10.19
C CYS A 16 -5.05 3.66 -10.39
N ARG A 17 -5.62 3.56 -11.59
CA ARG A 17 -6.62 2.52 -11.92
C ARG A 17 -6.02 1.11 -11.73
N GLU A 18 -4.81 0.89 -12.22
CA GLU A 18 -4.12 -0.40 -12.08
C GLU A 18 -3.76 -0.67 -10.62
N SER A 19 -3.30 0.34 -9.88
CA SER A 19 -3.03 0.21 -8.44
C SER A 19 -4.27 -0.16 -7.63
N ARG A 20 -5.46 0.34 -7.98
CA ARG A 20 -6.74 -0.08 -7.36
C ARG A 20 -7.03 -1.57 -7.63
N GLN A 21 -6.75 -2.06 -8.84
CA GLN A 21 -6.91 -3.48 -9.17
C GLN A 21 -5.89 -4.35 -8.42
N ILE A 22 -4.66 -3.88 -8.30
CA ILE A 22 -3.61 -4.54 -7.52
C ILE A 22 -4.01 -4.62 -6.04
N ALA A 23 -4.58 -3.56 -5.46
CA ALA A 23 -5.05 -3.57 -4.09
C ALA A 23 -6.10 -4.69 -3.84
N GLN A 24 -7.04 -4.86 -4.76
CA GLN A 24 -8.02 -5.96 -4.71
C GLN A 24 -7.37 -7.34 -4.82
N GLN A 25 -6.36 -7.50 -5.69
CA GLN A 25 -5.61 -8.76 -5.81
C GLN A 25 -4.83 -9.07 -4.52
N ILE A 26 -4.27 -8.05 -3.88
CA ILE A 26 -3.56 -8.21 -2.60
C ILE A 26 -4.53 -8.62 -1.49
N GLU A 27 -5.69 -7.99 -1.39
CA GLU A 27 -6.72 -8.34 -0.40
C GLU A 27 -7.12 -9.82 -0.51
N GLN A 28 -7.20 -10.36 -1.73
CA GLN A 28 -7.48 -11.77 -1.99
C GLN A 28 -6.30 -12.70 -1.67
N ALA A 29 -5.08 -12.28 -2.00
CA ALA A 29 -3.87 -13.11 -1.85
C ALA A 29 -3.28 -13.08 -0.44
N PHE A 30 -3.59 -12.05 0.36
CA PHE A 30 -3.06 -11.81 1.69
C PHE A 30 -4.22 -11.57 2.69
N PRO A 31 -4.99 -12.61 3.06
CA PRO A 31 -6.18 -12.46 3.94
C PRO A 31 -5.84 -11.96 5.35
N ASP A 32 -4.57 -12.02 5.74
CA ASP A 32 -4.07 -11.53 7.02
C ASP A 32 -3.63 -10.06 6.98
N VAL A 33 -3.62 -9.42 5.80
CA VAL A 33 -3.34 -8.00 5.61
C VAL A 33 -4.65 -7.25 5.38
N ALA A 34 -4.91 -6.21 6.17
CA ALA A 34 -6.03 -5.31 5.91
C ALA A 34 -5.62 -4.33 4.79
N VAL A 35 -6.41 -4.23 3.72
CA VAL A 35 -6.12 -3.33 2.60
C VAL A 35 -7.08 -2.15 2.62
N GLU A 36 -6.55 -0.93 2.53
CA GLU A 36 -7.32 0.30 2.42
C GLU A 36 -6.84 1.10 1.20
N VAL A 37 -7.77 1.56 0.36
CA VAL A 37 -7.45 2.49 -0.74
C VAL A 37 -7.88 3.89 -0.33
N ILE A 38 -6.94 4.84 -0.32
CA ILE A 38 -7.15 6.20 0.14
C ILE A 38 -7.02 7.15 -1.05
N ASP A 39 -8.05 7.95 -1.29
CA ASP A 39 -8.00 9.02 -2.28
C ASP A 39 -7.46 10.30 -1.63
N VAL A 40 -6.30 10.75 -2.10
CA VAL A 40 -5.61 11.92 -1.55
C VAL A 40 -6.36 13.23 -1.84
N ASP A 41 -7.13 13.28 -2.93
CA ASP A 41 -7.91 14.46 -3.30
C ASP A 41 -9.13 14.63 -2.38
N GLN A 42 -9.66 13.52 -1.85
CA GLN A 42 -10.84 13.53 -0.97
C GLN A 42 -10.48 13.62 0.52
N THR A 43 -9.26 13.19 0.89
CA THR A 43 -8.84 13.09 2.30
C THR A 43 -7.41 13.60 2.54
N PRO A 44 -7.12 14.89 2.26
CA PRO A 44 -5.76 15.43 2.36
C PRO A 44 -5.15 15.29 3.77
N ASP A 45 -5.97 15.38 4.82
CA ASP A 45 -5.53 15.24 6.22
C ASP A 45 -5.05 13.82 6.58
N ARG A 46 -5.32 12.82 5.73
CA ARG A 46 -4.90 11.43 5.94
C ARG A 46 -3.60 11.07 5.22
N VAL A 47 -3.03 12.00 4.46
CA VAL A 47 -1.83 11.75 3.65
C VAL A 47 -0.59 12.04 4.51
N PRO A 48 0.23 11.03 4.85
CA PRO A 48 1.45 11.27 5.61
C PRO A 48 2.51 11.95 4.74
N ASP A 49 3.44 12.67 5.37
CA ASP A 49 4.55 13.38 4.68
C ASP A 49 5.42 12.44 3.81
N SER A 50 5.43 11.14 4.12
CA SER A 50 6.13 10.12 3.33
C SER A 50 5.47 9.82 1.98
N VAL A 51 4.22 10.23 1.79
CA VAL A 51 3.44 10.06 0.55
C VAL A 51 3.40 11.40 -0.19
N PHE A 52 4.42 11.64 -1.01
CA PHE A 52 4.53 12.85 -1.85
C PHE A 52 4.16 12.62 -3.33
N ALA A 53 3.86 11.37 -3.70
CA ALA A 53 3.46 10.98 -5.04
C ALA A 53 2.40 9.89 -4.96
N VAL A 54 1.57 9.79 -6.01
CA VAL A 54 0.60 8.71 -6.19
C VAL A 54 0.85 7.96 -7.51
N PRO A 55 0.58 6.64 -7.58
CA PRO A 55 0.16 5.80 -6.48
C PRO A 55 1.31 5.48 -5.51
N THR A 56 1.00 5.25 -4.23
CA THR A 56 1.97 4.84 -3.21
C THR A 56 1.37 3.77 -2.29
N PHE A 57 2.16 2.76 -1.95
CA PHE A 57 1.79 1.63 -1.11
C PHE A 57 2.55 1.72 0.21
N VAL A 58 1.81 1.76 1.32
CA VAL A 58 2.33 1.93 2.68
C VAL A 58 1.82 0.79 3.56
N LEU A 59 2.71 0.00 4.15
CA LEU A 59 2.37 -1.05 5.11
C LEU A 59 2.75 -0.58 6.51
N ASP A 60 1.80 -0.47 7.44
CA ASP A 60 2.03 -0.04 8.83
C ASP A 60 2.98 1.18 8.94
N ASN A 61 2.63 2.28 8.28
CA ASN A 61 3.44 3.51 8.17
C ASN A 61 4.77 3.40 7.40
N ARG A 62 5.13 2.24 6.83
CA ARG A 62 6.33 2.05 6.00
C ARG A 62 5.99 2.03 4.52
N VAL A 63 6.59 2.91 3.74
CA VAL A 63 6.46 2.89 2.27
C VAL A 63 7.12 1.62 1.72
N VAL A 64 6.32 0.76 1.09
CA VAL A 64 6.77 -0.48 0.42
C VAL A 64 6.86 -0.31 -1.09
N SER A 65 6.15 0.66 -1.67
CA SER A 65 6.34 1.04 -3.07
C SER A 65 5.92 2.48 -3.35
N LEU A 66 6.76 3.19 -4.09
CA LEU A 66 6.43 4.46 -4.73
C LEU A 66 6.17 4.19 -6.22
N GLY A 67 5.06 4.71 -6.74
CA GLY A 67 4.61 4.44 -8.11
C GLY A 67 3.73 3.19 -8.22
N ASN A 68 3.51 2.75 -9.46
CA ASN A 68 2.60 1.67 -9.81
C ASN A 68 3.40 0.37 -10.07
N PRO A 69 3.65 -0.47 -9.05
CA PRO A 69 4.35 -1.74 -9.22
C PRO A 69 3.48 -2.75 -9.97
N SER A 70 4.07 -3.83 -10.47
CA SER A 70 3.28 -5.00 -10.84
C SER A 70 2.78 -5.74 -9.58
N PHE A 71 1.75 -6.57 -9.73
CA PHE A 71 1.28 -7.43 -8.63
C PHE A 71 2.39 -8.35 -8.09
N ALA A 72 3.25 -8.87 -8.96
CA ALA A 72 4.36 -9.73 -8.55
C ALA A 72 5.38 -8.97 -7.68
N ASP A 73 5.74 -7.74 -8.09
CA ASP A 73 6.72 -6.92 -7.37
C ASP A 73 6.22 -6.54 -5.98
N ILE A 74 4.98 -6.02 -5.90
CA ILE A 74 4.41 -5.61 -4.61
C ILE A 74 4.21 -6.81 -3.68
N SER A 75 3.81 -7.97 -4.21
CA SER A 75 3.66 -9.18 -3.42
C SER A 75 4.97 -9.65 -2.80
N THR A 76 6.08 -9.57 -3.54
CA THR A 76 7.42 -9.88 -3.00
C THR A 76 7.79 -8.90 -1.88
N ARG A 77 7.63 -7.60 -2.11
CA ARG A 77 7.94 -6.57 -1.11
C ARG A 77 7.06 -6.68 0.15
N LEU A 78 5.80 -7.05 0.00
CA LEU A 78 4.90 -7.29 1.13
C LEU A 78 5.36 -8.48 1.96
N ARG A 79 5.72 -9.60 1.33
CA ARG A 79 6.26 -10.77 2.07
C ARG A 79 7.52 -10.38 2.84
N ASP A 80 8.45 -9.68 2.21
CA ASP A 80 9.68 -9.23 2.86
C ASP A 80 9.38 -8.30 4.04
N ALA A 81 8.48 -7.33 3.85
CA ALA A 81 8.09 -6.39 4.89
C ALA A 81 7.42 -7.10 6.08
N LEU A 82 6.48 -8.02 5.81
CA LEU A 82 5.78 -8.81 6.83
C LEU A 82 6.74 -9.70 7.62
N ASN A 83 7.78 -10.25 6.98
CA ASN A 83 8.81 -11.03 7.67
C ASN A 83 9.67 -10.15 8.60
N THR A 84 9.99 -8.91 8.21
CA THR A 84 10.71 -7.97 9.10
C THR A 84 9.88 -7.44 10.27
N VAL A 85 8.56 -7.39 10.16
CA VAL A 85 7.68 -6.95 11.28
C VAL A 85 7.67 -7.98 12.42
N GLY A 86 8.11 -9.22 12.18
CA GLY A 86 8.28 -10.25 13.22
C GLY A 86 9.56 -10.16 14.05
N ASP A 87 10.48 -9.25 13.74
CA ASP A 87 11.85 -9.21 14.30
C ASP A 87 12.13 -7.89 15.05
N THR A 88 11.19 -7.45 15.89
CA THR A 88 11.48 -6.38 16.87
C THR A 88 11.95 -7.05 18.17
N PRO A 89 13.24 -7.00 18.52
CA PRO A 89 13.67 -7.41 19.85
C PRO A 89 13.09 -6.42 20.88
N ALA A 90 12.52 -6.98 21.94
CA ALA A 90 11.99 -6.30 23.12
C ALA A 90 13.03 -5.40 23.81
#